data_AF-A0A2U3PBR2-F1
#
_entry.id   AF-A0A2U3PBR2-F1
#
_cell.length_a   1.000
_cell.length_b   1.000
_cell.length_c   1.000
_cell.angle_alpha   90.00
_cell.angle_beta   90.00
_cell.angle_gamma   90.00
#
_symmetry.space_group_name_H-M   'P 1'
#
loop_
_entity.id
_entity.type
_entity.pdbx_description
1 polymer ?
#
loop_
_entity_poly.entity_id
_entity_poly.type
_entity_poly.pdbx_seq_one_letter_code
_entity_poly.pdbx_strand_id
1 'polypeptide(L)'
;VTTRVDVPAESTEEQYYQACHAAKVWMDAQPKTGQSLLEPYLAMVQASPAGTAGSWNARWAELTLARQAAVITAARAAANDECE
;
A
#
# COMPACT_ATOMS: atom_id res chain seq x y z
N VAL A 1 1.85 -17.01 4.20
CA VAL A 1 0.72 -16.74 3.30
C VAL A 1 1.24 -15.86 2.19
N THR A 2 1.27 -16.34 0.94
CA THR A 2 1.69 -15.54 -0.21
C THR A 2 0.45 -15.22 -1.02
N THR A 3 -0.28 -14.15 -0.66
CA THR A 3 -1.33 -13.62 -1.52
C THR A 3 -0.66 -12.93 -2.70
N ARG A 4 -0.19 -13.74 -3.66
CA ARG A 4 0.18 -13.30 -4.99
C ARG A 4 -1.14 -13.00 -5.69
N VAL A 5 -1.49 -11.72 -5.75
CA VAL A 5 -2.63 -11.28 -6.56
C VAL A 5 -2.21 -11.44 -8.01
N ASP A 6 -2.74 -12.46 -8.70
CA ASP A 6 -2.43 -12.79 -10.10
C ASP A 6 -3.18 -11.87 -11.09
N VAL A 7 -3.52 -10.66 -10.64
CA VAL A 7 -4.24 -9.63 -11.39
C VAL A 7 -3.28 -8.46 -11.55
N PRO A 8 -3.09 -7.91 -12.78
CA PRO A 8 -2.26 -6.73 -12.96
C PRO A 8 -2.78 -5.59 -12.08
N ALA A 9 -1.86 -4.89 -11.43
CA ALA A 9 -2.18 -3.70 -10.65
C ALA A 9 -2.89 -2.68 -11.54
N GLU A 10 -4.10 -2.27 -11.14
CA GLU A 10 -4.84 -1.23 -11.84
C GLU A 10 -4.73 0.08 -11.07
N SER A 11 -3.87 0.95 -11.55
CA SER A 11 -3.75 2.34 -11.12
C SER A 11 -3.22 3.16 -12.29
N THR A 12 -3.64 4.43 -12.38
CA THR A 12 -2.86 5.38 -13.17
C THR A 12 -1.49 5.58 -12.51
N GLU A 13 -0.55 6.13 -13.26
CA GLU A 13 0.77 6.51 -12.76
C GLU A 13 0.64 7.46 -11.55
N GLU A 14 -0.15 8.52 -11.65
CA GLU A 14 -0.43 9.44 -10.53
C GLU A 14 -1.02 8.73 -9.30
N GLN A 15 -1.93 7.78 -9.51
CA GLN A 15 -2.54 7.01 -8.42
C GLN A 15 -1.53 6.09 -7.73
N TYR A 16 -0.61 5.51 -8.50
CA TYR A 16 0.50 4.73 -7.99
C TYR A 16 1.40 5.60 -7.11
N TYR A 17 1.83 6.78 -7.60
CA TYR A 17 2.64 7.72 -6.83
C TYR A 17 1.95 8.15 -5.53
N GLN A 18 0.67 8.50 -5.58
CA GLN A 18 -0.10 8.88 -4.39
C GLN A 18 -0.13 7.76 -3.35
N ALA A 19 -0.40 6.53 -3.78
CA ALA A 19 -0.45 5.38 -2.89
C ALA A 19 0.92 5.07 -2.29
N CYS A 20 1.98 5.16 -3.10
CA CYS A 20 3.36 4.92 -2.67
C CYS A 20 3.81 5.98 -1.66
N HIS A 21 3.59 7.25 -1.99
CA HIS A 21 3.94 8.36 -1.11
C HIS A 21 3.18 8.30 0.22
N ALA A 22 1.88 7.98 0.21
CA ALA A 22 1.11 7.80 1.43
C ALA A 22 1.65 6.65 2.30
N ALA A 23 2.05 5.53 1.67
CA ALA A 23 2.70 4.43 2.37
C ALA A 23 4.05 4.87 2.97
N LYS A 24 4.86 5.61 2.21
CA LYS A 24 6.16 6.10 2.63
C LYS A 24 6.05 7.03 3.84
N VAL A 25 5.11 7.99 3.81
CA VAL A 25 4.83 8.89 4.93
C VAL A 25 4.43 8.10 6.19
N TRP A 26 3.61 7.06 6.05
CA TRP A 26 3.25 6.22 7.20
C TRP A 26 4.46 5.46 7.75
N MET A 27 5.31 4.90 6.88
CA MET A 27 6.50 4.15 7.25
C MET A 27 7.56 5.04 7.94
N ASP A 28 7.76 6.26 7.44
CA ASP A 28 8.70 7.22 8.02
C ASP A 28 8.26 7.71 9.42
N ALA A 29 6.96 7.63 9.72
CA ALA A 29 6.43 7.90 11.06
C ALA A 29 6.59 6.75 12.06
N GLN A 30 6.96 5.54 11.61
CA GLN A 30 7.17 4.40 12.50
C GLN A 30 8.57 4.40 13.13
N PRO A 31 8.74 3.74 14.29
CA PRO A 31 10.07 3.49 14.84
C PRO A 31 10.96 2.71 13.85
N LYS A 32 12.16 3.22 13.59
CA LYS A 32 13.14 2.58 12.71
C LYS A 32 13.79 1.38 13.42
N THR A 33 13.14 0.23 13.35
CA THR A 33 13.60 -1.04 13.97
C THR A 33 14.58 -1.83 13.08
N GLY A 34 14.88 -1.34 11.88
CA GLY A 34 15.69 -2.04 10.88
C GLY A 34 14.95 -3.17 10.15
N GLN A 35 13.69 -3.41 10.48
CA GLN A 35 12.82 -4.38 9.80
C GLN A 35 12.00 -3.68 8.71
N SER A 36 11.65 -4.42 7.65
CA SER A 36 10.73 -3.91 6.62
C SER A 36 9.37 -3.58 7.23
N LEU A 37 8.85 -2.40 6.93
CA LEU A 37 7.56 -1.91 7.40
C LEU A 37 6.40 -2.26 6.43
N LEU A 38 6.68 -3.05 5.39
CA LEU A 38 5.69 -3.45 4.39
C LEU A 38 4.50 -4.21 5.01
N GLU A 39 4.76 -5.30 5.71
CA GLU A 39 3.71 -6.14 6.29
C GLU A 39 2.91 -5.38 7.38
N PRO A 40 3.54 -4.63 8.31
CA PRO A 40 2.82 -3.75 9.24
C PRO A 40 1.92 -2.73 8.55
N TYR A 41 2.39 -2.11 7.47
CA TYR A 41 1.61 -1.14 6.71
C TYR A 41 0.39 -1.80 6.05
N LEU A 42 0.58 -2.94 5.38
CA LEU A 42 -0.52 -3.67 4.73
C LEU A 42 -1.56 -4.14 5.75
N ALA A 43 -1.12 -4.62 6.91
CA ALA A 43 -2.03 -4.99 8.00
C ALA A 43 -2.87 -3.80 8.46
N MET A 44 -2.26 -2.62 8.60
CA MET A 44 -2.97 -1.38 8.96
C MET A 44 -4.01 -1.00 7.90
N VAL A 45 -3.64 -1.00 6.61
CA VAL A 45 -4.57 -0.67 5.51
C VAL A 45 -5.75 -1.66 5.46
N GLN A 46 -5.47 -2.96 5.64
CA GLN A 46 -6.49 -4.03 5.60
C GLN A 46 -7.44 -3.99 6.80
N ALA A 47 -6.95 -3.60 7.98
CA ALA A 47 -7.74 -3.54 9.21
C ALA A 47 -8.52 -2.23 9.36
N SER A 48 -8.20 -1.21 8.58
CA SER A 48 -8.81 0.11 8.72
C SER A 48 -10.31 0.06 8.43
N PRO A 49 -11.18 0.45 9.38
CA PRO A 49 -12.63 0.46 9.17
C PRO A 49 -13.07 1.58 8.20
N ALA A 50 -12.21 2.56 7.96
CA ALA A 50 -12.33 3.59 6.93
C ALA A 50 -11.23 3.40 5.87
N GLY A 51 -11.33 4.06 4.72
CA GLY A 51 -10.23 4.05 3.78
C GLY A 51 -9.01 4.81 4.27
N THR A 52 -7.86 4.52 3.68
CA THR A 52 -6.59 5.18 3.99
C THR A 52 -6.09 5.96 2.78
N ALA A 53 -5.22 6.95 2.98
CA ALA A 53 -4.63 7.71 1.87
C ALA A 53 -3.94 6.79 0.84
N GLY A 54 -3.30 5.71 1.31
CA GLY A 54 -2.66 4.73 0.43
C GLY A 54 -3.61 3.76 -0.28
N SER A 55 -4.91 3.88 -0.03
CA SER A 55 -6.00 3.16 -0.73
C SER A 55 -7.02 4.13 -1.34
N TRP A 56 -6.59 5.37 -1.63
CA TRP A 56 -7.44 6.45 -2.18
C TRP A 56 -8.70 6.72 -1.34
N ASN A 57 -8.58 6.56 -0.02
CA ASN A 57 -9.67 6.69 0.95
C ASN A 57 -10.84 5.71 0.75
N ALA A 58 -10.65 4.63 -0.01
CA ALA A 58 -11.58 3.51 -0.08
C ALA A 58 -11.21 2.42 0.94
N ARG A 59 -12.20 1.72 1.50
CA ARG A 59 -11.91 0.61 2.43
C ARG A 59 -11.29 -0.54 1.66
N TRP A 60 -10.36 -1.26 2.28
CA TRP A 60 -9.72 -2.42 1.63
C TRP A 60 -10.73 -3.43 1.07
N ALA A 61 -11.79 -3.71 1.83
CA ALA A 61 -12.86 -4.62 1.44
C ALA A 61 -13.72 -4.14 0.25
N GLU A 62 -13.65 -2.85 -0.11
CA GLU A 62 -14.36 -2.27 -1.25
C GLU A 62 -13.51 -2.20 -2.51
N LEU A 63 -12.20 -2.41 -2.40
CA LEU A 63 -11.30 -2.42 -3.54
C LEU A 63 -11.49 -3.69 -4.37
N THR A 64 -11.48 -3.55 -5.69
CA THR A 64 -11.32 -4.69 -6.60
C THR A 64 -9.97 -5.37 -6.38
N LEU A 65 -9.82 -6.63 -6.80
CA LEU A 65 -8.54 -7.34 -6.69
C LEU A 65 -7.41 -6.59 -7.41
N ALA A 66 -7.68 -5.98 -8.56
CA ALA A 66 -6.70 -5.19 -9.31
C ALA A 66 -6.25 -3.94 -8.54
N ARG A 67 -7.18 -3.29 -7.82
CA ARG A 67 -6.88 -2.14 -6.95
C ARG A 67 -6.12 -2.56 -5.69
N GLN A 68 -6.45 -3.71 -5.10
CA GLN A 68 -5.68 -4.28 -3.99
C GLN A 68 -4.24 -4.60 -4.42
N ALA A 69 -4.05 -5.17 -5.62
CA ALA A 69 -2.72 -5.36 -6.21
C ALA A 69 -1.96 -4.04 -6.34
N ALA A 70 -2.60 -2.98 -6.85
CA ALA A 70 -1.96 -1.67 -6.96
C ALA A 70 -1.49 -1.10 -5.61
N VAL A 71 -2.31 -1.22 -4.55
CA VAL A 71 -1.92 -0.82 -3.18
C VAL A 71 -0.73 -1.63 -2.68
N ILE A 72 -0.72 -2.95 -2.91
CA ILE A 72 0.39 -3.82 -2.50
C ILE A 72 1.68 -3.47 -3.24
N THR A 73 1.61 -3.23 -4.56
CA THR A 73 2.76 -2.83 -5.37
C THR A 73 3.33 -1.50 -4.90
N ALA A 74 2.47 -0.50 -4.69
CA ALA A 74 2.89 0.81 -4.19
C ALA A 74 3.48 0.73 -2.77
N ALA A 75 2.90 -0.08 -1.88
CA ALA A 75 3.44 -0.30 -0.54
C ALA A 75 4.84 -0.93 -0.56
N ARG A 76 5.07 -1.88 -1.48
CA ARG A 76 6.37 -2.52 -1.65
C ARG A 76 7.42 -1.52 -2.11
N ALA A 77 7.09 -0.72 -3.11
CA ALA A 77 7.97 0.35 -3.59
C ALA A 77 8.32 1.33 -2.47
N ALA A 78 7.33 1.76 -1.67
CA ALA A 78 7.56 2.64 -0.53
C ALA A 78 8.52 2.04 0.52
N ALA A 79 8.39 0.74 0.81
CA ALA A 79 9.27 0.05 1.75
C ALA A 79 10.72 -0.08 1.25
N ASN A 80 10.93 0.04 -0.07
CA ASN A 80 12.23 -0.03 -0.72
C ASN A 80 12.81 1.35 -1.09
N ASP A 81 12.13 2.44 -0.75
CA ASP A 81 12.46 3.81 -1.21
C ASP A 81 12.39 3.98 -2.75
N GLU A 82 11.50 3.23 -3.42
CA GLU A 82 11.32 3.17 -4.89
C GLU A 82 10.02 3.87 -5.35
N CYS A 83 9.55 4.89 -4.63
CA CYS A 83 8.40 5.71 -5.08
C CYS A 83 8.82 6.65 -6.22
N GLU A 84 9.23 6.07 -7.34
CA GLU A 84 9.66 6.74 -8.57
C GLU A 84 8.66 6.63 -9.71
#